data_AF-A0A922VIK9-F1
#
_entry.id   AF-A0A922VIK9-F1
#
_cell.length_a   1.000
_cell.length_b   1.000
_cell.length_c   1.000
_cell.angle_alpha   90.00
_cell.angle_beta   90.00
_cell.angle_gamma   90.00
#
_symmetry.space_group_name_H-M   'P 1'
#
loop_
_entity.id
_entity.type
_entity.pdbx_description
1 polymer ?
#
loop_
_entity_poly.entity_id
_entity_poly.type
_entity_poly.pdbx_seq_one_letter_code
_entity_poly.pdbx_strand_id
1 'polypeptide(L)' 'MNRTTLTLDEDTRRRLRRIAAERGISMAALIREAIDETVERHAPKPRSLGIGASGSRDTGRLAGEVRPEPRPWR' A
#
# COMPACT_ATOMS: atom_id res chain seq x y z
N MET A 1 -13.91 12.02 -0.28
CA MET A 1 -12.90 12.57 0.65
C MET A 1 -13.49 12.59 2.04
N ASN A 2 -12.80 12.02 3.02
CA ASN A 2 -13.22 12.06 4.43
C ASN A 2 -12.40 13.13 5.16
N ARG A 3 -13.03 13.85 6.11
CA ARG A 3 -12.34 14.87 6.91
C ARG A 3 -11.70 14.21 8.12
N THR A 4 -10.38 14.37 8.24
CA THR A 4 -9.61 13.94 9.41
C THR A 4 -8.99 15.18 10.07
N THR A 5 -9.17 15.33 11.38
CA THR A 5 -8.51 16.36 12.18
C THR A 5 -7.32 15.73 12.88
N LEU A 6 -6.12 16.29 12.69
CA LEU A 6 -4.88 15.85 13.33
C LEU A 6 -4.38 16.95 14.25
N THR A 7 -3.97 16.58 15.45
CA THR A 7 -3.29 17.49 16.38
C THR A 7 -1.78 17.42 16.11
N LEU A 8 -1.14 18.58 15.97
CA LEU A 8 0.29 18.71 15.76
C LEU A 8 0.86 19.66 16.81
N ASP A 9 2.10 19.46 17.20
CA ASP A 9 2.82 20.48 17.96
C ASP A 9 3.07 21.73 17.10
N GLU A 10 3.26 22.85 17.76
CA GLU A 10 3.39 24.16 17.11
C GLU A 10 4.64 24.26 16.23
N ASP A 11 5.74 23.58 16.60
CA ASP A 11 7.00 23.61 15.85
C ASP A 11 6.90 22.82 14.55
N THR A 12 6.29 21.63 14.59
CA THR A 12 5.96 20.83 13.41
C THR A 12 5.03 21.59 12.49
N ARG A 13 3.98 22.22 13.04
CA ARG A 13 3.04 23.03 12.26
C ARG A 13 3.75 24.19 11.54
N ARG A 14 4.68 24.87 12.22
CA ARG A 14 5.50 25.95 11.62
C ARG A 14 6.42 25.44 10.53
N ARG A 15 7.10 24.31 10.75
CA ARG A 15 7.97 23.68 9.74
C ARG A 15 7.20 23.27 8.49
N LEU A 16 6.04 22.61 8.64
CA LEU A 16 5.20 22.21 7.51
C LEU A 16 4.73 23.41 6.70
N ARG A 17 4.31 24.50 7.36
CA ARG A 17 3.89 25.72 6.68
C ARG A 17 5.03 26.34 5.86
N ARG A 18 6.24 26.37 6.41
CA ARG A 18 7.42 26.90 5.71
C ARG A 18 7.73 26.06 4.46
N ILE A 19 7.78 24.73 4.59
CA ILE A 19 8.05 23.83 3.46
C ILE A 19 6.97 23.96 2.38
N ALA A 20 5.70 24.05 2.77
CA ALA A 20 4.60 24.23 1.84
C ALA A 20 4.73 25.57 1.07
N ALA A 21 5.11 26.64 1.75
CA ALA A 21 5.36 27.96 1.14
C ALA A 21 6.55 27.93 0.18
N GLU A 22 7.68 27.33 0.59
CA GLU A 22 8.87 27.16 -0.26
C GLU A 22 8.57 26.37 -1.53
N ARG A 23 7.68 25.36 -1.45
CA ARG A 23 7.24 24.55 -2.59
C ARG A 23 6.08 25.15 -3.39
N GLY A 24 5.47 26.25 -2.93
CA GLY A 24 4.31 26.85 -3.57
C GLY A 24 3.03 25.99 -3.55
N ILE A 25 2.91 25.07 -2.59
CA ILE A 25 1.75 24.17 -2.47
C ILE A 25 0.98 24.43 -1.17
N SER A 26 -0.29 23.99 -1.13
CA SER A 26 -1.07 24.08 0.10
C SER A 26 -0.53 23.13 1.18
N MET A 27 -0.68 23.52 2.45
CA MET A 27 -0.31 22.66 3.59
C MET A 27 -1.05 21.31 3.55
N ALA A 28 -2.30 21.28 3.09
CA ALA A 28 -3.06 20.05 2.92
C ALA A 28 -2.51 19.15 1.80
N ALA A 29 -1.98 19.73 0.71
CA ALA A 29 -1.33 18.97 -0.34
C ALA A 29 -0.03 18.32 0.16
N LEU A 30 0.81 19.09 0.87
CA LEU A 30 2.03 18.57 1.48
C LEU A 30 1.75 17.42 2.45
N ILE A 31 0.73 17.56 3.30
CA ILE A 31 0.36 16.52 4.27
C ILE A 31 -0.13 15.25 3.55
N ARG A 32 -0.93 15.39 2.47
CA ARG A 32 -1.37 14.23 1.69
C ARG A 32 -0.19 13.50 1.03
N GLU A 33 0.71 14.23 0.38
CA GLU A 33 1.92 13.68 -0.22
C GLU A 33 2.75 12.89 0.81
N ALA A 34 2.98 13.46 2.00
CA ALA A 34 3.73 12.80 3.05
C ALA A 34 3.03 11.54 3.59
N ILE A 35 1.69 11.55 3.70
CA ILE A 35 0.91 10.37 4.10
C ILE A 35 1.04 9.29 3.03
N ASP A 36 0.84 9.62 1.76
CA ASP A 36 0.91 8.67 0.66
C ASP A 36 2.30 8.02 0.59
N GLU A 37 3.37 8.82 0.66
CA GLU A 37 4.75 8.31 0.69
C GLU A 37 5.00 7.39 1.90
N THR A 38 4.46 7.75 3.06
CA THR A 38 4.61 6.94 4.27
C THR A 38 3.85 5.62 4.15
N VAL A 39 2.64 5.65 3.60
CA VAL A 39 1.80 4.47 3.37
C VAL A 39 2.46 3.53 2.37
N GLU A 40 2.98 4.04 1.25
CA GLU A 40 3.69 3.23 0.27
C GLU A 40 4.96 2.61 0.85
N ARG A 41 5.74 3.40 1.60
CA ARG A 41 6.98 2.93 2.25
C ARG A 41 6.74 1.81 3.26
N HIS A 42 5.62 1.87 3.99
CA HIS A 42 5.27 0.89 5.03
C HIS A 42 4.21 -0.11 4.56
N ALA A 43 3.85 -0.09 3.27
CA ALA A 43 2.88 -1.01 2.72
C ALA A 43 3.37 -2.44 2.99
N PRO A 44 2.51 -3.32 3.55
CA PRO A 44 2.90 -4.69 3.80
C PRO A 44 3.31 -5.33 2.47
N LYS A 45 4.50 -5.94 2.45
CA LYS A 45 4.89 -6.75 1.29
C LYS A 45 3.82 -7.83 1.10
N PRO A 46 3.31 -8.03 -0.12
CA PRO A 46 2.32 -9.07 -0.39
C PRO A 46 2.87 -10.42 0.09
N ARG A 47 2.17 -11.03 1.05
CA ARG A 47 2.57 -12.33 1.65
C ARG A 47 2.54 -13.47 0.64
N SER A 48 1.81 -13.29 -0.45
CA SER A 48 1.84 -14.13 -1.64
C SER A 48 1.59 -13.27 -2.87
N LEU A 49 2.53 -13.27 -3.81
CA LEU A 49 2.32 -12.70 -5.16
C LEU A 49 1.63 -13.71 -6.10
N GLY A 50 1.05 -14.79 -5.57
CA GLY A 50 0.46 -15.85 -6.40
C GLY A 50 1.46 -16.58 -7.30
N ILE A 51 2.76 -16.31 -7.16
CA ILE A 51 3.84 -16.98 -7.89
C ILE A 51 4.39 -18.12 -7.03
N GLY A 52 3.97 -19.34 -7.35
CA GLY A 52 4.81 -20.53 -7.24
C GLY A 52 5.03 -21.18 -5.86
N ALA A 53 4.48 -20.67 -4.76
CA ALA A 53 4.69 -21.30 -3.44
C ALA A 53 3.99 -22.68 -3.27
N SER A 54 3.12 -23.08 -4.20
CA SER A 54 2.42 -24.38 -4.18
C SER A 54 3.24 -25.54 -4.77
N GLY A 55 4.46 -25.28 -5.29
CA GLY A 55 5.30 -26.29 -5.94
C GLY A 55 4.78 -26.79 -7.29
N SER A 56 3.62 -26.30 -7.74
CA SER A 56 2.99 -26.69 -9.00
C SER A 56 3.26 -25.63 -10.06
N ARG A 57 4.05 -25.99 -11.08
CA ARG A 57 4.52 -25.05 -12.13
C ARG A 57 3.57 -24.93 -13.33
N ASP A 58 2.63 -25.87 -13.48
CA ASP A 58 1.88 -26.06 -14.72
C ASP A 58 0.36 -25.90 -14.57
N THR A 59 -0.11 -25.39 -13.43
CA THR A 59 -1.56 -25.27 -13.14
C THR A 59 -2.32 -24.45 -14.17
N GLY A 60 -1.71 -23.40 -14.73
CA GLY A 60 -2.33 -22.59 -15.78
C GLY A 60 -2.46 -23.32 -17.13
N ARG A 61 -1.47 -24.15 -17.49
CA ARG A 61 -1.46 -24.94 -18.73
C ARG A 61 -2.47 -26.09 -18.68
N LEU A 62 -2.61 -26.73 -17.52
CA LEU A 62 -3.43 -27.93 -17.35
C LEU A 62 -4.89 -27.64 -16.95
N ALA A 63 -5.25 -26.37 -16.69
CA ALA A 63 -6.56 -26.00 -16.17
C ALA A 63 -7.75 -26.41 -17.06
N GLY A 64 -7.55 -26.50 -18.38
CA GLY A 64 -8.57 -26.94 -19.33
C GLY A 64 -8.52 -28.42 -19.70
N GLU A 65 -7.40 -29.09 -19.42
CA GLU A 65 -7.14 -30.47 -19.88
C GLU A 65 -7.31 -31.50 -18.75
N VAL A 66 -7.06 -31.09 -17.50
CA VAL A 66 -7.01 -31.99 -16.36
C VAL A 66 -8.00 -31.51 -15.31
N ARG A 67 -8.91 -32.38 -14.88
CA ARG A 67 -9.71 -32.17 -13.67
C ARG A 67 -8.83 -32.46 -12.46
N PRO A 68 -8.44 -31.45 -11.65
CA PRO A 68 -7.62 -31.71 -10.48
C PRO A 68 -8.44 -32.52 -9.45
N GLU A 69 -7.82 -33.56 -8.91
CA GLU A 69 -8.40 -34.26 -7.76
C GLU A 69 -8.28 -33.36 -6.51
N PRO A 70 -9.40 -33.04 -5.86
CA PRO A 70 -9.35 -32.27 -4.63
C PRO A 70 -8.64 -33.10 -3.55
N ARG A 71 -7.76 -32.44 -2.79
CA ARG A 71 -7.12 -33.12 -1.66
C ARG A 71 -8.20 -33.49 -0.64
N PRO A 72 -8.11 -34.69 -0.01
CA PRO A 72 -9.03 -35.06 1.05
C PRO A 72 -8.94 -34.03 2.17
N TRP A 73 -10.11 -33.53 2.57
CA TRP A 73 -10.24 -32.67 3.72
C TRP A 73 -9.85 -33.48 4.97
N ARG A 74 -8.97 -32.91 5.79
CA ARG A 74 -8.77 -33.33 7.19
C ARG A 74 -9.29 -32.22 8.07
#